data_AF-A0A5P9CCX0-F1
#
_entry.id   AF-A0A5P9CCX0-F1
#
_cell.length_a   1.000
_cell.length_b   1.000
_cell.length_c   1.000
_cell.angle_alpha   90.00
_cell.angle_beta   90.00
_cell.angle_gamma   90.00
#
_symmetry.space_group_name_H-M   'P 1'
#
loop_
_entity.id
_entity.type
_entity.pdbx_description
1 polymer ?
#
loop_
_entity_poly.entity_id
_entity_poly.type
_entity_poly.pdbx_seq_one_letter_code
_entity_poly.pdbx_strand_id
1 'polypeptide(L)'
;MAVYAVGDLQGCLKPLQCLLERVAFDPTRDSLWLVGDLVNRGPQSLETLRFLYSIRQAVTCVLGNHDLHLLAVAHNIERLKKGDTLREILDAPDRADLLDWLRLQKLVHHDAERKVTLVHAGIPPQWTLSKALRRAAEVEEVLRDDARLPLFLDGMYGNEPAKWNRELSGVTRLRVITNYFTRMRFCTADGTLDLKTKEGIGNAPPGFAPWFSHPQRKMRGEKIIFGHWAALEGNCREPGLHALDTGCVWGGAMTLLDVDSGELHRCTCPKA
;
A
#
# COMPACT_ATOMS: atom_id res chain seq x y z
N MET A 1 11.20 6.94 -20.93
CA MET A 1 10.34 6.06 -20.11
C MET A 1 9.76 6.92 -19.04
N ALA A 2 8.46 7.19 -19.12
CA ALA A 2 7.77 7.90 -18.05
C ALA A 2 7.45 6.93 -16.91
N VAL A 3 7.33 7.45 -15.70
CA VAL A 3 6.91 6.68 -14.53
C VAL A 3 5.67 7.36 -13.95
N TYR A 4 4.58 6.62 -13.86
CA TYR A 4 3.32 7.10 -13.32
C TYR A 4 2.97 6.34 -12.05
N ALA A 5 2.72 7.03 -10.94
CA ALA A 5 2.28 6.41 -9.69
C ALA A 5 0.79 6.64 -9.44
N VAL A 6 0.05 5.61 -9.06
CA VAL A 6 -1.40 5.68 -8.80
C VAL A 6 -1.70 5.33 -7.35
N GLY A 7 -2.67 6.04 -6.79
CA GLY A 7 -3.24 5.79 -5.46
C GLY A 7 -3.98 4.45 -5.34
N ASP A 8 -4.57 4.21 -4.17
CA ASP A 8 -5.31 2.99 -3.84
C ASP A 8 -6.39 2.70 -4.90
N LEU A 9 -6.36 1.49 -5.46
CA LEU A 9 -7.27 1.09 -6.54
C LEU A 9 -8.57 0.52 -6.00
N GLN A 10 -8.47 -0.38 -5.04
CA GLN A 10 -9.59 -1.03 -4.35
C GLN A 10 -10.64 -1.58 -5.32
N GLY A 11 -10.19 -2.26 -6.38
CA GLY A 11 -11.10 -2.81 -7.39
C GLY A 11 -11.80 -1.78 -8.28
N CYS A 12 -11.30 -0.53 -8.37
CA CYS A 12 -11.82 0.51 -9.25
C CYS A 12 -11.07 0.56 -10.60
N LEU A 13 -11.27 -0.45 -11.45
CA LEU A 13 -10.58 -0.56 -12.74
C LEU A 13 -10.91 0.60 -13.71
N LYS A 14 -12.18 1.01 -13.81
CA LYS A 14 -12.60 2.05 -14.75
C LYS A 14 -11.88 3.40 -14.53
N PRO A 15 -11.80 3.93 -13.30
CA PRO A 15 -10.98 5.12 -13.03
C PRO A 15 -9.50 4.95 -13.37
N LEU A 16 -8.91 3.76 -13.16
CA LEU A 16 -7.53 3.49 -13.56
C LEU A 16 -7.38 3.60 -15.08
N GLN A 17 -8.24 2.94 -15.85
CA GLN A 17 -8.21 3.01 -17.32
C GLN A 17 -8.38 4.45 -17.82
N CYS A 18 -9.29 5.22 -17.22
CA CYS A 18 -9.47 6.64 -17.51
C CYS A 18 -8.17 7.45 -17.30
N LEU A 19 -7.39 7.15 -16.26
CA LEU A 19 -6.11 7.82 -16.00
C LEU A 19 -5.04 7.39 -17.00
N LEU A 20 -4.94 6.09 -17.29
CA LEU A 20 -3.97 5.55 -18.24
C LEU A 20 -4.21 6.08 -19.67
N GLU A 21 -5.48 6.19 -20.09
CA GLU A 21 -5.84 6.81 -21.37
C GLU A 21 -5.45 8.29 -21.44
N ARG A 22 -5.66 9.05 -20.36
CA ARG A 22 -5.34 10.48 -20.31
C ARG A 22 -3.87 10.80 -20.45
N VAL A 23 -3.00 9.94 -19.89
CA VAL A 23 -1.55 10.10 -20.01
C VAL A 23 -0.98 9.32 -21.21
N ALA A 24 -1.84 8.71 -22.02
CA ALA A 24 -1.47 7.86 -23.15
C ALA A 24 -0.44 6.77 -22.75
N PHE A 25 -0.67 6.14 -21.60
CA PHE A 25 0.24 5.15 -21.02
C PHE A 25 0.50 3.98 -21.98
N ASP A 26 1.78 3.71 -22.24
CA ASP A 26 2.22 2.58 -23.05
C ASP A 26 3.01 1.58 -22.19
N PRO A 27 2.48 0.38 -21.88
CA PRO A 27 3.16 -0.61 -21.05
C PRO A 27 4.44 -1.17 -21.67
N THR A 28 4.74 -0.88 -22.94
CA THR A 28 6.00 -1.28 -23.58
C THR A 28 7.11 -0.25 -23.38
N ARG A 29 6.78 0.97 -22.91
CA ARG A 29 7.69 2.12 -22.82
C ARG A 29 7.70 2.81 -21.47
N ASP A 30 6.59 2.73 -20.73
CA ASP A 30 6.35 3.42 -19.48
C ASP A 30 6.21 2.44 -18.32
N SER A 31 6.35 2.95 -17.09
CA SER A 31 6.19 2.16 -15.87
C SER A 31 5.02 2.68 -15.03
N LEU A 32 4.21 1.77 -14.53
CA LEU A 32 3.09 2.03 -13.63
C LEU A 32 3.45 1.61 -12.21
N TRP A 33 3.50 2.57 -11.31
CA TRP A 33 3.73 2.38 -9.88
C TRP A 33 2.41 2.37 -9.13
N LEU A 34 2.21 1.40 -8.25
CA LEU A 34 0.97 1.22 -7.50
C LEU A 34 1.26 1.22 -6.01
N VAL A 35 0.58 2.10 -5.27
CA VAL A 35 0.73 2.20 -3.80
C VAL A 35 0.11 1.02 -3.03
N GLY A 36 -0.51 0.05 -3.71
CA GLY A 36 -1.16 -1.11 -3.08
C GLY A 36 -2.66 -0.92 -2.90
N ASP A 37 -3.25 -1.79 -2.10
CA ASP A 37 -4.71 -1.96 -1.99
C ASP A 37 -5.33 -2.06 -3.39
N LEU A 38 -4.84 -3.04 -4.17
CA LEU A 38 -5.28 -3.27 -5.54
C LEU A 38 -6.73 -3.77 -5.60
N VAL A 39 -7.14 -4.46 -4.54
CA VAL A 39 -8.39 -5.20 -4.43
C VAL A 39 -9.21 -4.76 -3.22
N ASN A 40 -10.40 -5.36 -3.14
CA ASN A 40 -11.36 -5.23 -2.06
C ASN A 40 -12.14 -3.91 -2.08
N ARG A 41 -13.32 -3.91 -1.46
CA ARG A 41 -14.31 -2.81 -1.42
C ARG A 41 -14.99 -2.50 -2.75
N GLY A 42 -14.24 -2.22 -3.80
CA GLY A 42 -14.81 -1.87 -5.10
C GLY A 42 -15.28 -3.08 -5.89
N PRO A 43 -16.09 -2.85 -6.93
CA PRO A 43 -16.83 -3.91 -7.60
C PRO A 43 -16.01 -4.75 -8.58
N GLN A 44 -14.82 -4.29 -9.01
CA GLN A 44 -14.04 -4.94 -10.09
C GLN A 44 -12.69 -5.46 -9.59
N SER A 45 -12.65 -6.10 -8.41
CA SER A 45 -11.40 -6.58 -7.81
C SER A 45 -10.69 -7.63 -8.68
N LEU A 46 -11.45 -8.58 -9.25
CA LEU A 46 -10.89 -9.62 -10.11
C LEU A 46 -10.38 -9.03 -11.44
N GLU A 47 -11.15 -8.18 -12.08
CA GLU A 47 -10.77 -7.53 -13.34
C GLU A 47 -9.56 -6.63 -13.13
N THR A 48 -9.48 -5.93 -11.99
CA THR A 48 -8.31 -5.10 -11.64
C THR A 48 -7.06 -5.96 -11.55
N LEU A 49 -7.10 -7.08 -10.82
CA LEU A 49 -5.95 -7.99 -10.76
C LEU A 49 -5.58 -8.58 -12.13
N ARG A 50 -6.55 -9.04 -12.92
CA ARG A 50 -6.30 -9.59 -14.26
C ARG A 50 -5.69 -8.55 -15.20
N PHE A 51 -6.19 -7.31 -15.16
CA PHE A 51 -5.63 -6.22 -15.95
C PHE A 51 -4.17 -5.95 -15.56
N LEU A 52 -3.89 -5.77 -14.27
CA LEU A 52 -2.53 -5.53 -13.78
C LEU A 52 -1.59 -6.71 -14.08
N TYR A 53 -2.07 -7.94 -13.92
CA TYR A 53 -1.33 -9.13 -14.29
C TYR A 53 -0.99 -9.14 -15.78
N SER A 54 -1.93 -8.75 -16.66
CA SER A 54 -1.68 -8.71 -18.11
C SER A 54 -0.55 -7.76 -18.52
N ILE A 55 -0.38 -6.64 -17.79
CA ILE A 55 0.68 -5.65 -18.02
C ILE A 55 1.82 -5.74 -17.00
N ARG A 56 1.94 -6.84 -16.26
CA ARG A 56 2.82 -6.98 -15.08
C ARG A 56 4.30 -6.63 -15.29
N GLN A 57 4.80 -6.67 -16.52
CA GLN A 57 6.17 -6.27 -16.85
C GLN A 57 6.40 -4.76 -16.72
N ALA A 58 5.33 -3.96 -16.86
CA ALA A 58 5.36 -2.52 -16.69
C ALA A 58 4.98 -2.08 -15.26
N VAL A 59 4.61 -3.02 -14.39
CA VAL A 59 4.04 -2.70 -13.07
C VAL A 59 5.09 -2.87 -11.97
N THR A 60 5.22 -1.83 -11.14
CA THR A 60 5.88 -1.90 -9.84
C THR A 60 4.84 -1.64 -8.76
N CYS A 61 4.56 -2.64 -7.93
CA CYS A 61 3.56 -2.55 -6.89
C CYS A 61 4.18 -2.77 -5.51
N VAL A 62 3.66 -2.04 -4.52
CA VAL A 62 3.82 -2.40 -3.10
C VAL A 62 2.51 -2.94 -2.54
N LEU A 63 2.60 -3.86 -1.57
CA LEU A 63 1.45 -4.49 -0.95
C LEU A 63 0.80 -3.58 0.10
N GLY A 64 -0.52 -3.47 0.01
CA GLY A 64 -1.37 -2.83 1.00
C GLY A 64 -2.02 -3.81 1.97
N ASN A 65 -2.84 -3.28 2.89
CA ASN A 65 -3.50 -4.12 3.89
C ASN A 65 -4.61 -5.01 3.30
N HIS A 66 -5.27 -4.58 2.23
CA HIS A 66 -6.34 -5.35 1.59
C HIS A 66 -5.77 -6.45 0.68
N ASP A 67 -4.59 -6.23 0.11
CA ASP A 67 -3.87 -7.25 -0.64
C ASP A 67 -3.44 -8.41 0.28
N LEU A 68 -2.88 -8.09 1.45
CA LEU A 68 -2.54 -9.09 2.46
C LEU A 68 -3.79 -9.79 3.01
N HIS A 69 -4.91 -9.07 3.17
CA HIS A 69 -6.16 -9.67 3.59
C HIS A 69 -6.68 -10.69 2.57
N LEU A 70 -6.59 -10.40 1.27
CA LEU A 70 -6.93 -11.36 0.21
C LEU A 70 -6.08 -12.64 0.33
N LEU A 71 -4.77 -12.52 0.54
CA LEU A 71 -3.91 -13.69 0.75
C LEU A 71 -4.36 -14.50 1.98
N ALA A 72 -4.65 -13.84 3.11
CA ALA A 72 -5.13 -14.54 4.31
C ALA A 72 -6.44 -15.30 4.09
N VAL A 73 -7.39 -14.70 3.37
CA VAL A 73 -8.67 -15.37 3.05
C VAL A 73 -8.46 -16.53 2.08
N ALA A 74 -7.62 -16.35 1.05
CA ALA A 74 -7.31 -17.41 0.09
C ALA A 74 -6.64 -18.64 0.73
N HIS A 75 -5.87 -18.44 1.79
CA HIS A 75 -5.26 -19.50 2.59
C HIS A 75 -6.17 -20.04 3.71
N ASN A 76 -7.44 -19.64 3.76
CA ASN A 76 -8.43 -20.01 4.80
C ASN A 76 -8.02 -19.64 6.23
N ILE A 77 -7.09 -18.70 6.40
CA ILE A 77 -6.69 -18.17 7.71
C ILE A 77 -7.76 -17.24 8.25
N GLU A 78 -8.35 -16.43 7.36
CA GLU A 78 -9.42 -15.51 7.70
C GLU A 78 -10.66 -15.77 6.87
N ARG A 79 -11.79 -15.30 7.38
CA ARG A 79 -13.06 -15.37 6.66
C ARG A 79 -13.31 -14.06 5.94
N LEU A 80 -14.02 -14.12 4.81
CA LEU A 80 -14.58 -12.92 4.19
C LEU A 80 -15.45 -12.17 5.20
N LYS A 81 -15.22 -10.87 5.28
CA LYS A 81 -15.96 -9.96 6.13
C LYS A 81 -17.08 -9.32 5.31
N LYS A 82 -18.03 -8.72 6.02
CA LYS A 82 -19.09 -7.93 5.40
C LYS A 82 -18.46 -6.78 4.60
N GLY A 83 -18.86 -6.67 3.33
CA GLY A 83 -18.36 -5.63 2.41
C GLY A 83 -17.01 -5.94 1.78
N ASP A 84 -16.53 -7.19 1.87
CA ASP A 84 -15.43 -7.64 1.01
C ASP A 84 -15.95 -8.04 -0.37
N THR A 85 -15.19 -7.72 -1.42
CA THR A 85 -15.51 -7.99 -2.84
C THR A 85 -14.53 -8.99 -3.46
N LEU A 86 -14.03 -9.92 -2.65
CA LEU A 86 -12.94 -10.82 -3.02
C LEU A 86 -13.41 -12.19 -3.52
N ARG A 87 -14.71 -12.51 -3.38
CA ARG A 87 -15.27 -13.83 -3.72
C ARG A 87 -14.93 -14.25 -5.16
N GLU A 88 -15.08 -13.34 -6.10
CA GLU A 88 -14.82 -13.63 -7.52
C GLU A 88 -13.36 -14.03 -7.76
N ILE A 89 -12.41 -13.44 -7.04
CA ILE A 89 -10.99 -13.84 -7.11
C ILE A 89 -10.80 -15.25 -6.56
N LEU A 90 -11.44 -15.56 -5.44
CA LEU A 90 -11.29 -16.87 -4.77
C LEU A 90 -11.89 -18.01 -5.59
N ASP A 91 -12.93 -17.73 -6.38
CA ASP A 91 -13.63 -18.72 -7.20
C ASP A 91 -13.10 -18.76 -8.65
N ALA A 92 -12.21 -17.83 -9.02
CA ALA A 92 -11.67 -17.73 -10.36
C ALA A 92 -10.76 -18.92 -10.74
N PRO A 93 -10.80 -19.42 -11.99
CA PRO A 93 -9.96 -20.53 -12.43
C PRO A 93 -8.46 -20.18 -12.46
N ASP A 94 -8.12 -18.91 -12.70
CA ASP A 94 -6.78 -18.33 -12.74
C ASP A 94 -6.31 -17.78 -11.39
N ARG A 95 -7.05 -18.06 -10.29
CA ARG A 95 -6.74 -17.51 -8.96
C ARG A 95 -5.31 -17.82 -8.49
N ALA A 96 -4.78 -18.99 -8.83
CA ALA A 96 -3.45 -19.41 -8.39
C ALA A 96 -2.38 -18.46 -8.94
N ASP A 97 -2.40 -18.21 -10.26
CA ASP A 97 -1.45 -17.31 -10.92
C ASP A 97 -1.55 -15.87 -10.39
N LEU A 98 -2.77 -15.39 -10.14
CA LEU A 98 -3.01 -14.05 -9.61
C LEU A 98 -2.49 -13.89 -8.18
N LEU A 99 -2.77 -14.87 -7.31
CA LEU A 99 -2.34 -14.85 -5.91
C LEU A 99 -0.83 -15.06 -5.77
N ASP A 100 -0.24 -15.94 -6.60
CA ASP A 100 1.20 -16.16 -6.65
C ASP A 100 1.93 -14.91 -7.14
N TRP A 101 1.41 -14.22 -8.15
CA TRP A 101 1.95 -12.93 -8.54
C TRP A 101 1.82 -11.89 -7.41
N LEU A 102 0.67 -11.82 -6.74
CA LEU A 102 0.43 -10.84 -5.69
C LEU A 102 1.39 -11.01 -4.51
N ARG A 103 1.57 -12.24 -3.99
CA ARG A 103 2.47 -12.49 -2.84
C ARG A 103 3.95 -12.21 -3.13
N LEU A 104 4.35 -12.15 -4.40
CA LEU A 104 5.73 -11.84 -4.80
C LEU A 104 6.05 -10.34 -4.80
N GLN A 105 5.04 -9.47 -4.67
CA GLN A 105 5.20 -8.01 -4.69
C GLN A 105 5.96 -7.50 -3.45
N LYS A 106 6.47 -6.27 -3.55
CA LYS A 106 7.29 -5.64 -2.50
C LYS A 106 6.41 -5.04 -1.40
N LEU A 107 6.97 -4.73 -0.24
CA LEU A 107 6.35 -3.81 0.73
C LEU A 107 6.88 -2.39 0.60
N VAL A 108 8.14 -2.26 0.17
CA VAL A 108 8.77 -0.97 -0.11
C VAL A 108 9.57 -1.09 -1.41
N HIS A 109 9.31 -0.18 -2.34
CA HIS A 109 10.13 -0.01 -3.53
C HIS A 109 10.92 1.29 -3.43
N HIS A 110 12.18 1.28 -3.86
CA HIS A 110 13.00 2.49 -3.94
C HIS A 110 13.70 2.53 -5.30
N ASP A 111 13.47 3.61 -6.04
CA ASP A 111 14.20 3.96 -7.25
C ASP A 111 15.37 4.87 -6.85
N ALA A 112 16.58 4.34 -6.96
CA ALA A 112 17.80 5.05 -6.58
C ALA A 112 18.17 6.18 -7.55
N GLU A 113 17.79 6.07 -8.83
CA GLU A 113 18.05 7.09 -9.84
C GLU A 113 17.18 8.32 -9.59
N ARG A 114 15.88 8.10 -9.36
CA ARG A 114 14.92 9.17 -9.04
C ARG A 114 14.97 9.62 -7.58
N LYS A 115 15.57 8.80 -6.71
CA LYS A 115 15.55 8.95 -5.24
C LYS A 115 14.12 9.02 -4.71
N VAL A 116 13.25 8.15 -5.23
CA VAL A 116 11.83 8.09 -4.84
C VAL A 116 11.54 6.74 -4.19
N THR A 117 10.83 6.79 -3.07
CA THR A 117 10.38 5.60 -2.34
C THR A 117 8.87 5.45 -2.49
N LEU A 118 8.42 4.26 -2.85
CA LEU A 118 7.01 3.86 -2.90
C LEU A 118 6.72 2.92 -1.72
N VAL A 119 5.68 3.21 -0.95
CA VAL A 119 5.23 2.41 0.21
C VAL A 119 3.75 2.64 0.44
N HIS A 120 2.99 1.63 0.90
CA HIS A 120 1.54 1.77 1.03
C HIS A 120 1.12 2.82 2.06
N ALA A 121 1.55 2.69 3.32
CA ALA A 121 1.15 3.61 4.39
C ALA A 121 2.22 4.69 4.70
N GLY A 122 3.50 4.29 4.80
CA GLY A 122 4.59 5.22 5.12
C GLY A 122 5.82 4.56 5.73
N ILE A 123 6.81 5.37 6.12
CA ILE A 123 8.04 4.95 6.81
C ILE A 123 8.06 5.56 8.21
N PRO A 124 8.16 4.77 9.29
CA PRO A 124 8.04 5.31 10.63
C PRO A 124 9.22 6.23 11.01
N PRO A 125 9.02 7.22 11.89
CA PRO A 125 9.98 8.32 12.12
C PRO A 125 11.41 7.88 12.43
N GLN A 126 11.55 6.77 13.15
CA GLN A 126 12.79 6.24 13.68
C GLN A 126 13.61 5.41 12.67
N TRP A 127 13.10 5.15 11.45
CA TRP A 127 13.76 4.34 10.43
C TRP A 127 14.40 5.17 9.31
N THR A 128 15.61 4.81 8.93
CA THR A 128 16.26 5.24 7.69
C THR A 128 15.77 4.38 6.52
N LEU A 129 16.03 4.79 5.27
CA LEU A 129 15.73 4.01 4.07
C LEU A 129 16.31 2.60 4.15
N SER A 130 17.61 2.48 4.47
CA SER A 130 18.28 1.18 4.62
C SER A 130 17.63 0.31 5.70
N LYS A 131 17.13 0.91 6.79
CA LYS A 131 16.40 0.14 7.81
C LYS A 131 15.05 -0.33 7.26
N ALA A 132 14.29 0.56 6.62
CA ALA A 132 13.00 0.24 6.02
C ALA A 132 13.10 -0.89 4.98
N LEU A 133 14.01 -0.78 4.00
CA LEU A 133 14.24 -1.82 2.99
C LEU A 133 14.60 -3.17 3.62
N ARG A 134 15.48 -3.18 4.62
CA ARG A 134 15.82 -4.41 5.36
C ARG A 134 14.66 -4.96 6.18
N ARG A 135 13.68 -4.15 6.60
CA ARG A 135 12.50 -4.64 7.33
C ARG A 135 11.47 -5.19 6.35
N ALA A 136 11.24 -4.48 5.25
CA ALA A 136 10.37 -4.91 4.16
C ALA A 136 10.81 -6.30 3.65
N ALA A 137 12.11 -6.47 3.38
CA ALA A 137 12.69 -7.74 2.95
C ALA A 137 12.39 -8.92 3.89
N GLU A 138 12.31 -8.71 5.23
CA GLU A 138 12.00 -9.81 6.16
C GLU A 138 10.59 -10.35 5.98
N VAL A 139 9.63 -9.47 5.73
CA VAL A 139 8.23 -9.85 5.51
C VAL A 139 8.05 -10.38 4.09
N GLU A 140 8.69 -9.74 3.10
CA GLU A 140 8.68 -10.21 1.72
C GLU A 140 9.26 -11.61 1.57
N GLU A 141 10.35 -11.96 2.26
CA GLU A 141 10.91 -13.31 2.26
C GLU A 141 9.91 -14.35 2.78
N VAL A 142 9.16 -14.01 3.83
CA VAL A 142 8.10 -14.87 4.37
C VAL A 142 6.93 -15.02 3.38
N LEU A 143 6.56 -13.93 2.71
CA LEU A 143 5.50 -13.96 1.71
C LEU A 143 5.84 -14.88 0.54
N ARG A 144 7.13 -15.01 0.18
CA ARG A 144 7.63 -15.88 -0.89
C ARG A 144 7.83 -17.34 -0.47
N ASP A 145 7.75 -17.66 0.83
CA ASP A 145 8.04 -18.99 1.37
C ASP A 145 6.73 -19.72 1.74
N ASP A 146 6.43 -20.80 1.04
CA ASP A 146 5.21 -21.60 1.24
C ASP A 146 5.07 -22.19 2.65
N ALA A 147 6.20 -22.52 3.31
CA ALA A 147 6.19 -23.11 4.64
C ALA A 147 5.96 -22.05 5.72
N ARG A 148 6.44 -20.83 5.51
CA ARG A 148 6.33 -19.72 6.49
C ARG A 148 5.07 -18.88 6.30
N LEU A 149 4.56 -18.80 5.07
CA LEU A 149 3.44 -17.93 4.71
C LEU A 149 2.20 -18.15 5.59
N PRO A 150 1.68 -19.38 5.81
CA PRO A 150 0.45 -19.57 6.60
C PRO A 150 0.57 -19.05 8.04
N LEU A 151 1.71 -19.33 8.70
CA LEU A 151 1.95 -18.86 10.08
C LEU A 151 2.05 -17.33 10.14
N PHE A 152 2.63 -16.69 9.13
CA PHE A 152 2.64 -15.24 9.05
C PHE A 152 1.28 -14.64 8.76
N LEU A 153 0.49 -15.20 7.84
CA LEU A 153 -0.84 -14.70 7.53
C LEU A 153 -1.78 -14.78 8.75
N ASP A 154 -1.68 -15.85 9.55
CA ASP A 154 -2.38 -15.98 10.82
C ASP A 154 -1.86 -14.94 11.82
N GLY A 155 -0.54 -14.85 11.89
CA GLY A 155 0.19 -14.04 12.80
C GLY A 155 0.16 -12.52 12.55
N MET A 156 -0.12 -12.05 11.35
CA MET A 156 -0.06 -10.62 11.01
C MET A 156 -1.26 -9.81 11.53
N TYR A 157 -2.32 -10.48 11.96
CA TYR A 157 -3.47 -9.81 12.57
C TYR A 157 -3.15 -9.34 13.98
N GLY A 158 -3.68 -8.17 14.33
CA GLY A 158 -3.53 -7.56 15.64
C GLY A 158 -2.87 -6.19 15.62
N ASN A 159 -2.92 -5.52 16.77
CA ASN A 159 -2.38 -4.17 16.95
C ASN A 159 -1.12 -4.14 17.82
N GLU A 160 -0.78 -5.26 18.46
CA GLU A 160 0.42 -5.39 19.28
C GLU A 160 1.46 -6.32 18.63
N PRO A 161 2.76 -6.01 18.74
CA PRO A 161 3.32 -4.86 19.45
C PRO A 161 3.16 -3.55 18.69
N ALA A 162 2.81 -2.46 19.39
CA ALA A 162 2.65 -1.14 18.79
C ALA A 162 3.96 -0.46 18.36
N LYS A 163 5.13 -0.95 18.82
CA LYS A 163 6.44 -0.39 18.50
C LYS A 163 7.44 -1.47 18.16
N TRP A 164 8.21 -1.28 17.08
CA TRP A 164 9.32 -2.17 16.77
C TRP A 164 10.51 -1.94 17.70
N ASN A 165 11.10 -3.02 18.18
CA ASN A 165 12.41 -3.03 18.81
C ASN A 165 13.23 -4.22 18.29
N ARG A 166 14.54 -4.22 18.57
CA ARG A 166 15.47 -5.23 18.03
C ARG A 166 15.26 -6.64 18.60
N GLU A 167 14.68 -6.76 19.79
CA GLU A 167 14.49 -8.00 20.55
C GLU A 167 13.25 -8.78 20.09
N LEU A 168 12.31 -8.12 19.41
CA LEU A 168 11.19 -8.80 18.77
C LEU A 168 11.68 -9.84 17.76
N SER A 169 11.09 -11.03 17.80
CA SER A 169 11.38 -12.14 16.90
C SER A 169 10.09 -12.79 16.39
N GLY A 170 10.22 -13.66 15.39
CA GLY A 170 9.10 -14.40 14.82
C GLY A 170 7.95 -13.50 14.34
N VAL A 171 6.73 -14.01 14.49
CA VAL A 171 5.50 -13.37 14.00
C VAL A 171 5.26 -11.97 14.59
N THR A 172 5.55 -11.74 15.88
CA THR A 172 5.29 -10.42 16.50
C THR A 172 6.17 -9.33 15.90
N ARG A 173 7.41 -9.68 15.53
CA ARG A 173 8.30 -8.80 14.77
C ARG A 173 7.75 -8.50 13.38
N LEU A 174 7.33 -9.54 12.65
CA LEU A 174 6.81 -9.39 11.30
C LEU A 174 5.53 -8.55 11.29
N ARG A 175 4.61 -8.80 12.23
CA ARG A 175 3.37 -8.05 12.40
C ARG A 175 3.60 -6.55 12.57
N VAL A 176 4.51 -6.12 13.45
CA VAL A 176 4.74 -4.68 13.63
C VAL A 176 5.40 -4.04 12.41
N ILE A 177 6.27 -4.78 11.71
CA ILE A 177 6.83 -4.33 10.42
C ILE A 177 5.71 -4.14 9.39
N THR A 178 4.83 -5.14 9.25
CA THR A 178 3.65 -5.06 8.37
C THR A 178 2.77 -3.88 8.74
N ASN A 179 2.45 -3.69 10.03
CA ASN A 179 1.62 -2.58 10.49
C ASN A 179 2.20 -1.21 10.13
N TYR A 180 3.52 -1.02 10.20
CA TYR A 180 4.14 0.23 9.73
C TYR A 180 3.91 0.47 8.25
N PHE A 181 4.15 -0.54 7.41
CA PHE A 181 4.10 -0.37 5.96
C PHE A 181 2.68 -0.36 5.41
N THR A 182 1.73 -1.04 6.06
CA THR A 182 0.41 -1.24 5.47
C THR A 182 -0.74 -0.59 6.23
N ARG A 183 -0.52 -0.12 7.46
CA ARG A 183 -1.62 0.34 8.33
C ARG A 183 -1.40 1.68 9.03
N MET A 184 -0.17 2.20 9.02
CA MET A 184 0.21 3.40 9.78
C MET A 184 -0.51 4.66 9.30
N ARG A 185 -1.02 5.43 10.25
CA ARG A 185 -1.52 6.80 10.04
C ARG A 185 -0.85 7.73 11.03
N PHE A 186 -1.16 7.51 12.31
CA PHE A 186 -0.60 8.23 13.44
C PHE A 186 0.45 7.39 14.17
N CYS A 187 1.49 8.07 14.66
CA CYS A 187 2.45 7.48 15.58
C CYS A 187 3.03 8.55 16.52
N THR A 188 3.69 8.13 17.58
CA THR A 188 4.58 8.97 18.38
C THR A 188 5.93 9.17 17.66
N ALA A 189 6.76 10.09 18.16
CA ALA A 189 8.09 10.35 17.59
C ALA A 189 9.07 9.15 17.68
N ASP A 190 8.87 8.27 18.67
CA ASP A 190 9.64 7.02 18.80
C ASP A 190 9.08 5.87 17.94
N GLY A 191 7.99 6.15 17.21
CA GLY A 191 7.33 5.24 16.29
C GLY A 191 6.32 4.30 16.93
N THR A 192 5.86 4.53 18.15
CA THR A 192 4.72 3.80 18.70
C THR A 192 3.48 4.11 17.86
N LEU A 193 2.88 3.08 17.27
CA LEU A 193 1.74 3.18 16.37
C LEU A 193 0.43 3.43 17.13
N ASP A 194 -0.42 4.27 16.55
CA ASP A 194 -1.86 4.17 16.77
C ASP A 194 -2.51 3.48 15.55
N LEU A 195 -3.29 2.44 15.83
CA LEU A 195 -3.97 1.61 14.82
C LEU A 195 -5.49 1.61 15.00
N LYS A 196 -6.01 2.45 15.91
CA LYS A 196 -7.45 2.55 16.20
C LYS A 196 -8.09 3.73 15.49
N THR A 197 -7.43 4.88 15.47
CA THR A 197 -7.93 6.10 14.80
C THR A 197 -7.77 5.98 13.29
N LYS A 198 -8.85 6.26 12.56
CA LYS A 198 -8.92 6.15 11.08
C LYS A 198 -9.28 7.48 10.40
N GLU A 199 -9.53 8.51 11.19
CA GLU A 199 -9.97 9.83 10.77
C GLU A 199 -8.82 10.67 10.18
N GLY A 200 -9.16 11.87 9.67
CA GLY A 200 -8.19 12.82 9.12
C GLY A 200 -7.27 13.45 10.16
N ILE A 201 -6.28 14.23 9.70
CA ILE A 201 -5.17 14.79 10.50
C ILE A 201 -5.60 15.46 11.83
N GLY A 202 -6.76 16.13 11.86
CA GLY A 202 -7.25 16.84 13.05
C GLY A 202 -7.68 15.97 14.24
N ASN A 203 -7.65 14.64 14.10
CA ASN A 203 -8.14 13.69 15.11
C ASN A 203 -7.02 12.86 15.74
N ALA A 204 -5.76 13.34 15.67
CA ALA A 204 -4.64 12.65 16.30
C ALA A 204 -4.90 12.46 17.81
N PRO A 205 -4.77 11.23 18.36
CA PRO A 205 -4.85 11.01 19.80
C PRO A 205 -3.80 11.82 20.57
N PRO A 206 -4.02 12.14 21.86
CA PRO A 206 -3.02 12.83 22.67
C PRO A 206 -1.65 12.13 22.66
N GLY A 207 -0.60 12.86 22.29
CA GLY A 207 0.77 12.34 22.18
C GLY A 207 1.12 11.71 20.83
N PHE A 208 0.16 11.61 19.91
CA PHE A 208 0.37 11.09 18.55
C PHE A 208 0.30 12.23 17.52
N ALA A 209 0.91 12.01 16.37
CA ALA A 209 0.82 12.90 15.21
C ALA A 209 0.89 12.08 13.91
N PRO A 210 0.48 12.62 12.76
CA PRO A 210 0.70 11.97 11.47
C PRO A 210 2.16 11.52 11.33
N TRP A 211 2.40 10.31 10.83
CA TRP A 211 3.75 9.73 10.82
C TRP A 211 4.81 10.64 10.17
N PHE A 212 4.38 11.43 9.17
CA PHE A 212 5.25 12.32 8.41
C PHE A 212 5.55 13.66 9.09
N SER A 213 4.77 14.08 10.09
CA SER A 213 4.89 15.41 10.70
C SER A 213 5.95 15.49 11.80
N HIS A 214 6.58 14.37 12.16
CA HIS A 214 7.60 14.32 13.21
C HIS A 214 8.89 15.02 12.76
N PRO A 215 9.35 16.10 13.43
CA PRO A 215 10.44 16.93 12.92
C PRO A 215 11.78 16.21 12.77
N GLN A 216 12.02 15.22 13.64
CA GLN A 216 13.24 14.41 13.69
C GLN A 216 13.12 13.09 12.91
N ARG A 217 12.09 12.93 12.06
CA ARG A 217 11.96 11.76 11.19
C ARG A 217 13.22 11.60 10.34
N LYS A 218 13.82 10.40 10.36
CA LYS A 218 15.10 10.13 9.69
C LYS A 218 15.06 10.21 8.17
N MET A 219 13.88 10.09 7.58
CA MET A 219 13.63 10.17 6.13
C MET A 219 13.10 11.56 5.71
N ARG A 220 13.30 12.59 6.53
CA ARG A 220 12.86 13.95 6.20
C ARG A 220 13.63 14.50 4.99
N GLY A 221 12.91 15.16 4.07
CA GLY A 221 13.47 15.67 2.82
C GLY A 221 13.58 14.64 1.68
N GLU A 222 13.37 13.36 1.96
CA GLU A 222 13.31 12.30 0.95
C GLU A 222 11.96 12.28 0.25
N LYS A 223 11.93 11.88 -1.03
CA LYS A 223 10.69 11.73 -1.79
C LYS A 223 10.01 10.41 -1.45
N ILE A 224 8.76 10.46 -0.99
CA ILE A 224 7.96 9.27 -0.69
C ILE A 224 6.56 9.41 -1.28
N ILE A 225 6.16 8.41 -2.05
CA ILE A 225 4.82 8.24 -2.60
C ILE A 225 4.09 7.17 -1.77
N PHE A 226 2.90 7.49 -1.29
CA PHE A 226 2.10 6.59 -0.45
C PHE A 226 0.59 6.75 -0.65
N GLY A 227 -0.17 5.81 -0.11
CA GLY A 227 -1.63 5.69 -0.19
C GLY A 227 -2.28 5.49 1.18
N HIS A 228 -3.22 4.54 1.28
CA HIS A 228 -3.89 4.00 2.49
C HIS A 228 -4.78 4.96 3.30
N TRP A 229 -4.37 6.22 3.41
CA TRP A 229 -5.01 7.18 4.29
C TRP A 229 -6.04 8.03 3.53
N ALA A 230 -7.10 7.41 3.04
CA ALA A 230 -8.18 8.09 2.30
C ALA A 230 -8.74 9.33 2.98
N ALA A 231 -8.84 9.34 4.32
CA ALA A 231 -9.29 10.50 5.11
C ALA A 231 -8.32 11.70 5.07
N LEU A 232 -7.13 11.53 4.51
CA LEU A 232 -6.19 12.60 4.16
C LEU A 232 -6.59 13.29 2.86
N GLU A 233 -7.28 12.58 1.95
CA GLU A 233 -7.73 13.08 0.65
C GLU A 233 -6.59 13.68 -0.19
N GLY A 234 -5.41 13.08 -0.10
CA GLY A 234 -4.18 13.58 -0.73
C GLY A 234 -3.61 14.87 -0.11
N ASN A 235 -4.19 15.40 0.97
CA ASN A 235 -3.74 16.64 1.62
C ASN A 235 -2.50 16.43 2.50
N CYS A 236 -1.35 16.14 1.89
CA CYS A 236 -0.05 16.14 2.57
C CYS A 236 0.75 17.37 2.14
N ARG A 237 1.09 18.25 3.10
CA ARG A 237 1.86 19.48 2.83
C ARG A 237 3.36 19.35 3.14
N GLU A 238 3.81 18.19 3.60
CA GLU A 238 5.24 17.98 3.87
C GLU A 238 5.99 17.87 2.53
N PRO A 239 7.03 18.68 2.28
CA PRO A 239 7.77 18.64 1.03
C PRO A 239 8.33 17.26 0.72
N GLY A 240 8.20 16.83 -0.54
CA GLY A 240 8.64 15.52 -1.02
C GLY A 240 7.68 14.37 -0.75
N LEU A 241 6.58 14.59 -0.02
CA LEU A 241 5.57 13.56 0.21
C LEU A 241 4.39 13.70 -0.75
N HIS A 242 4.03 12.60 -1.38
CA HIS A 242 2.89 12.49 -2.29
C HIS A 242 1.90 11.46 -1.74
N ALA A 243 0.81 11.95 -1.15
CA ALA A 243 -0.32 11.13 -0.74
C ALA A 243 -1.28 10.96 -1.93
N LEU A 244 -1.39 9.75 -2.47
CA LEU A 244 -2.18 9.48 -3.67
C LEU A 244 -3.54 8.83 -3.39
N ASP A 245 -3.77 8.36 -2.15
CA ASP A 245 -5.09 7.90 -1.75
C ASP A 245 -6.06 9.08 -1.58
N THR A 246 -6.83 9.32 -2.65
CA THR A 246 -7.90 10.32 -2.72
C THR A 246 -9.29 9.67 -2.62
N GLY A 247 -9.38 8.48 -2.01
CA GLY A 247 -10.64 7.86 -1.62
C GLY A 247 -11.55 7.43 -2.77
N CYS A 248 -10.98 6.88 -3.84
CA CYS A 248 -11.74 6.50 -5.05
C CYS A 248 -12.98 5.64 -4.74
N VAL A 249 -12.82 4.53 -4.02
CA VAL A 249 -13.94 3.63 -3.70
C VAL A 249 -15.04 4.29 -2.85
N TRP A 250 -14.69 5.37 -2.14
CA TRP A 250 -15.60 6.12 -1.27
C TRP A 250 -16.36 7.22 -2.01
N GLY A 251 -16.25 7.28 -3.34
CA GLY A 251 -16.86 8.31 -4.19
C GLY A 251 -16.01 9.57 -4.34
N GLY A 252 -14.73 9.51 -3.97
CA GLY A 252 -13.75 10.56 -4.22
C GLY A 252 -13.20 10.50 -5.65
N ALA A 253 -11.87 10.47 -5.77
CA ALA A 253 -11.19 10.34 -7.05
C ALA A 253 -10.06 9.32 -6.98
N MET A 254 -9.66 8.79 -8.13
CA MET A 254 -8.38 8.14 -8.30
C MET A 254 -7.38 9.17 -8.80
N THR A 255 -6.20 9.21 -8.18
CA THR A 255 -5.13 10.16 -8.52
C THR A 255 -3.92 9.42 -9.07
N LEU A 256 -3.42 9.91 -10.20
CA LEU A 256 -2.17 9.50 -10.83
C LEU A 256 -1.18 10.67 -10.78
N LEU A 257 0.07 10.38 -10.43
CA LEU A 257 1.20 11.30 -10.39
C LEU A 257 2.18 10.90 -11.50
N ASP A 258 2.54 11.83 -12.37
CA ASP A 258 3.79 11.72 -13.11
C ASP A 258 4.95 11.95 -12.14
N VAL A 259 5.76 10.91 -11.92
CA VAL A 259 6.80 10.91 -10.89
C VAL A 259 7.95 11.86 -11.24
N ASP A 260 8.16 12.13 -12.52
CA ASP A 260 9.27 12.95 -13.00
C ASP A 260 8.88 14.45 -13.04
N SER A 261 7.68 14.75 -13.55
CA SER A 261 7.20 16.14 -13.67
C SER A 261 6.50 16.66 -12.39
N GLY A 262 5.94 15.76 -11.57
CA GLY A 262 5.10 16.11 -10.44
C GLY A 262 3.65 16.43 -10.81
N GLU A 263 3.26 16.29 -12.08
CA GLU A 263 1.90 16.55 -12.54
C GLU A 263 0.91 15.52 -11.97
N LEU A 264 -0.28 16.01 -11.59
CA LEU A 264 -1.36 15.18 -11.04
C LEU A 264 -2.54 15.11 -12.01
N HIS A 265 -2.98 13.90 -12.30
CA HIS A 265 -4.18 13.60 -13.06
C HIS A 265 -5.22 12.92 -12.17
N ARG A 266 -6.50 13.24 -12.35
CA ARG A 266 -7.59 12.72 -11.50
C ARG A 266 -8.79 12.26 -12.30
N CYS A 267 -9.26 11.04 -12.07
CA CYS A 267 -10.56 10.58 -12.56
C CYS A 267 -11.52 10.44 -11.38
N THR A 268 -12.71 11.03 -11.49
CA THR A 268 -13.75 10.92 -10.46
C THR A 268 -14.25 9.48 -10.38
N CYS A 269 -14.55 9.04 -9.16
CA CYS A 269 -15.02 7.69 -8.91
C CYS A 269 -16.50 7.72 -8.49
N PRO A 270 -17.36 6.85 -9.04
CA PRO A 270 -18.69 6.67 -8.50
C PRO A 270 -18.58 6.05 -7.10
N LYS A 271 -19.54 6.36 -6.23
CA LYS A 271 -19.62 5.70 -4.93
C LYS A 271 -19.97 4.22 -5.13
N ALA A 272 -19.13 3.32 -4.60
CA ALA A 272 -19.33 1.87 -4.62
C ALA A 272 -20.47 1.43 -3.68
#